data_AF-A0A3A8KNR1-F1
#
_entry.id   AF-A0A3A8KNR1-F1
#
_cell.length_a   1.000
_cell.length_b   1.000
_cell.length_c   1.000
_cell.angle_alpha   90.00
_cell.angle_beta   90.00
_cell.angle_gamma   90.00
#
_symmetry.space_group_name_H-M   'P 1'
#
loop_
_entity.id
_entity.type
_entity.pdbx_description
1 polymer ?
#
loop_
_entity_poly.entity_id
_entity_poly.type
_entity_poly.pdbx_seq_one_letter_code
_entity_poly.pdbx_strand_id
1 'polypeptide(L)'
;MMVGCSTPSPDVRVRRLPNGQVQVTGPLAGPFKSTAELAGSACDLITRQPGASSGVYGIEYCALIYYSSAEDAFYLSHLSDIQGSGVGRTKSCLVPSSVDDPQHLDAIILGRGHSHPHNRRFSEPDLGEARRWVPTRIADARTGKVLRRELLLFYREQAGECRSYKYDYADRVVAALRDGVWVPIGSVNNDQGLIDLYDGQDWTP
;
A
#
# COMPACT_ATOMS: atom_id res chain seq x y z
N MET A 1 24.33 -13.50 26.87
CA MET A 1 23.74 -12.84 25.69
C MET A 1 22.29 -12.52 26.02
N MET A 2 21.96 -11.24 26.20
CA MET A 2 20.56 -10.84 26.36
C MET A 2 19.90 -10.90 24.98
N VAL A 3 18.93 -11.79 24.81
CA VAL A 3 18.02 -11.77 23.66
C VAL A 3 17.15 -10.54 23.87
N GLY A 4 17.51 -9.43 23.25
CA GLY A 4 16.66 -8.24 23.22
C GLY A 4 15.41 -8.57 22.42
N CYS A 5 14.32 -8.90 23.11
CA CYS A 5 13.00 -8.94 22.48
C CYS A 5 12.69 -7.52 22.00
N SER A 6 12.84 -7.28 20.70
CA SER A 6 12.28 -6.11 20.04
C SER A 6 10.79 -6.09 20.37
N THR A 7 10.34 -5.08 21.10
CA THR A 7 8.92 -4.88 21.40
C THR A 7 8.17 -4.87 20.06
N PRO A 8 7.14 -5.71 19.87
CA PRO A 8 6.35 -5.71 18.64
C PRO A 8 5.81 -4.30 18.41
N SER A 9 5.92 -3.78 17.19
CA SER A 9 5.35 -2.47 16.87
C SER A 9 3.84 -2.53 17.14
N PRO A 10 3.26 -1.57 17.89
CA PRO A 10 1.82 -1.56 18.17
C PRO A 10 0.97 -1.37 16.91
N ASP A 11 1.58 -0.86 15.83
CA ASP A 11 0.96 -0.66 14.53
C ASP A 11 0.92 -1.95 13.70
N VAL A 12 1.65 -2.99 14.10
CA VAL A 12 1.62 -4.32 13.47
C VAL A 12 0.60 -5.19 14.20
N ARG A 13 -0.51 -5.49 13.53
CA ARG A 13 -1.58 -6.36 14.05
C ARG A 13 -2.06 -7.26 12.94
N VAL A 14 -1.41 -8.41 12.83
CA VAL A 14 -1.59 -9.37 11.75
C VAL A 14 -1.68 -10.79 12.29
N ARG A 15 -2.49 -11.63 11.65
CA ARG A 15 -2.53 -13.07 11.88
C ARG A 15 -2.64 -13.86 10.58
N ARG A 16 -2.11 -15.08 10.58
CA ARG A 16 -2.40 -16.08 9.56
C ARG A 16 -3.66 -16.84 9.95
N LEU A 17 -4.64 -16.88 9.07
CA LEU A 17 -5.86 -17.66 9.24
C LEU A 17 -5.60 -19.14 8.92
N PRO A 18 -6.45 -20.08 9.41
CA PRO A 18 -6.30 -21.51 9.14
C PRO A 18 -6.27 -21.88 7.65
N ASN A 19 -6.90 -21.07 6.79
CA ASN A 19 -6.89 -21.23 5.34
C ASN A 19 -5.64 -20.63 4.65
N GLY A 20 -4.65 -20.17 5.41
CA GLY A 20 -3.40 -19.57 4.91
C GLY A 20 -3.49 -18.09 4.55
N GLN A 21 -4.68 -17.48 4.60
CA GLN A 21 -4.83 -16.04 4.35
C GLN A 21 -4.17 -15.22 5.46
N VAL A 22 -3.70 -14.03 5.09
CA VAL A 22 -3.20 -13.03 6.04
C VAL A 22 -4.32 -12.02 6.32
N GLN A 23 -4.65 -11.87 7.59
CA GLN A 23 -5.64 -10.90 8.07
C GLN A 23 -4.97 -9.86 8.95
N VAL A 24 -5.31 -8.59 8.75
CA VAL A 24 -4.90 -7.45 9.57
C VAL A 24 -6.09 -6.86 10.32
N THR A 25 -5.88 -6.19 11.46
CA THR A 25 -6.99 -5.48 12.13
C THR A 25 -7.15 -4.06 11.58
N GLY A 26 -8.33 -3.46 11.69
CA GLY A 26 -8.59 -2.07 11.30
C GLY A 26 -9.39 -1.28 12.35
N PRO A 27 -9.42 0.06 12.24
CA PRO A 27 -8.48 0.90 11.48
C PRO A 27 -7.19 1.19 12.28
N LEU A 28 -6.07 1.39 11.59
CA LEU A 28 -4.89 2.06 12.16
C LEU A 28 -5.01 3.58 12.01
N ALA A 29 -5.54 4.04 10.87
CA ALA A 29 -5.74 5.45 10.59
C ALA A 29 -6.97 5.69 9.71
N GLY A 30 -7.57 6.86 9.86
CA GLY A 30 -8.82 7.28 9.23
C GLY A 30 -9.75 7.94 10.27
N PRO A 31 -10.92 8.43 9.86
CA PRO A 31 -11.44 8.47 8.49
C PRO A 31 -10.71 9.51 7.61
N PHE A 32 -10.48 9.18 6.35
CA PHE A 32 -9.97 10.11 5.32
C PHE A 32 -11.02 10.35 4.25
N LYS A 33 -11.01 11.54 3.62
CA LYS A 33 -11.97 11.91 2.55
C LYS A 33 -11.57 11.45 1.16
N SER A 34 -10.30 11.10 0.96
CA SER A 34 -9.80 10.61 -0.32
C SER A 34 -8.63 9.65 -0.15
N THR A 35 -8.31 8.89 -1.20
CA THR A 35 -7.10 8.04 -1.21
C THR A 35 -5.82 8.88 -1.22
N ALA A 36 -5.86 10.13 -1.70
CA ALA A 36 -4.71 11.04 -1.67
C ALA A 36 -4.37 11.47 -0.23
N GLU A 37 -5.39 11.87 0.55
CA GLU A 37 -5.23 12.23 1.96
C GLU A 37 -4.73 11.03 2.78
N LEU A 38 -5.35 9.86 2.57
CA LEU A 38 -4.91 8.60 3.17
C LEU A 38 -3.44 8.31 2.82
N ALA A 39 -3.06 8.39 1.54
CA ALA A 39 -1.70 8.08 1.11
C ALA A 39 -0.65 9.05 1.66
N GLY A 40 -1.02 10.32 1.85
CA GLY A 40 -0.16 11.31 2.52
C GLY A 40 0.10 10.91 3.98
N SER A 41 -0.95 10.56 4.72
CA SER A 41 -0.82 10.15 6.12
C SER A 41 -0.16 8.78 6.29
N ALA A 42 -0.50 7.82 5.42
CA ALA A 42 -0.02 6.44 5.51
C ALA A 42 1.49 6.32 5.26
N CYS A 43 2.04 7.20 4.41
CA CYS A 43 3.46 7.19 4.10
C CYS A 43 4.31 7.31 5.38
N ASP A 44 4.00 8.29 6.23
CA ASP A 44 4.73 8.48 7.48
C ASP A 44 4.57 7.29 8.44
N LEU A 45 3.35 6.79 8.59
CA LEU A 45 3.05 5.66 9.49
C LEU A 45 3.83 4.40 9.10
N ILE A 46 3.89 4.06 7.82
CA ILE A 46 4.48 2.82 7.36
C ILE A 46 6.01 2.93 7.28
N THR A 47 6.55 4.03 6.76
CA THR A 47 8.00 4.16 6.54
C THR A 47 8.80 4.47 7.82
N ARG A 48 8.14 4.85 8.91
CA ARG A 48 8.77 5.03 10.25
C ARG A 48 8.86 3.74 11.05
N GLN A 49 8.24 2.66 10.58
CA GLN A 49 8.32 1.39 11.29
C GLN A 49 9.76 0.90 11.36
N PRO A 50 10.13 0.14 12.42
CA PRO A 50 11.48 -0.39 12.56
C PRO A 50 11.95 -1.13 11.30
N GLY A 51 13.06 -0.70 10.72
CA GLY A 51 13.61 -1.33 9.53
C GLY A 51 12.96 -0.95 8.20
N ALA A 52 11.86 -0.19 8.18
CA ALA A 52 11.16 0.19 6.94
C ALA A 52 11.98 1.15 6.03
N SER A 53 12.97 1.84 6.60
CA SER A 53 13.84 2.78 5.89
C SER A 53 15.33 2.40 5.96
N SER A 54 15.66 1.14 6.28
CA SER A 54 17.05 0.67 6.46
C SER A 54 17.74 0.28 5.15
N GLY A 55 17.40 0.95 4.04
CA GLY A 55 18.02 0.73 2.73
C GLY A 55 17.89 -0.71 2.23
N VAL A 56 18.96 -1.24 1.64
CA VAL A 56 19.00 -2.62 1.11
C VAL A 56 18.76 -3.70 2.18
N TYR A 57 18.96 -3.37 3.46
CA TYR A 57 18.70 -4.27 4.58
C TYR A 57 17.31 -4.08 5.19
N GLY A 58 16.57 -3.05 4.78
CA GLY A 58 15.24 -2.78 5.32
C GLY A 58 14.20 -3.84 4.96
N ILE A 59 13.07 -3.80 5.66
CA ILE A 59 11.95 -4.71 5.48
C ILE A 59 10.75 -3.95 4.92
N GLU A 60 9.88 -4.67 4.22
CA GLU A 60 8.62 -4.11 3.77
C GLU A 60 7.51 -4.36 4.79
N TYR A 61 6.68 -3.35 4.98
CA TYR A 61 5.41 -3.45 5.69
C TYR A 61 4.28 -3.36 4.69
N CYS A 62 3.27 -4.22 4.85
CA CYS A 62 2.06 -4.23 4.03
C CYS A 62 0.86 -3.72 4.84
N ALA A 63 -0.06 -3.03 4.18
CA ALA A 63 -1.35 -2.64 4.73
C ALA A 63 -2.47 -2.83 3.69
N LEU A 64 -3.71 -2.83 4.14
CA LEU A 64 -4.89 -2.71 3.30
C LEU A 64 -5.43 -1.29 3.36
N ILE A 65 -5.88 -0.83 2.19
CA ILE A 65 -6.68 0.37 2.05
C ILE A 65 -8.12 -0.07 1.82
N TYR A 66 -9.03 0.40 2.65
CA TYR A 66 -10.45 0.07 2.52
C TYR A 66 -11.33 1.30 2.70
N TYR A 67 -12.56 1.16 2.23
CA TYR A 67 -13.58 2.19 2.27
C TYR A 67 -14.79 1.68 3.05
N SER A 68 -15.31 2.49 3.96
CA SER A 68 -16.62 2.25 4.58
C SER A 68 -17.66 3.08 3.83
N SER A 69 -18.63 2.40 3.23
CA SER A 69 -19.74 3.06 2.54
C SER A 69 -20.67 3.78 3.52
N ALA A 70 -20.79 3.30 4.75
CA ALA A 70 -21.61 3.89 5.79
C ALA A 70 -21.08 5.26 6.24
N GLU A 71 -19.76 5.41 6.33
CA GLU A 71 -19.11 6.66 6.75
C GLU A 71 -18.65 7.54 5.57
N ASP A 72 -18.76 7.03 4.34
CA ASP A 72 -18.22 7.65 3.12
C ASP A 72 -16.76 8.13 3.32
N ALA A 73 -15.92 7.18 3.75
CA ALA A 73 -14.55 7.45 4.17
C ALA A 73 -13.59 6.29 3.90
N PHE A 74 -12.32 6.63 3.77
CA PHE A 74 -11.21 5.71 3.55
C PHE A 74 -10.41 5.48 4.83
N TYR A 75 -9.88 4.28 4.99
CA TYR A 75 -9.13 3.84 6.16
C TYR A 75 -7.92 3.02 5.76
N LEU A 76 -6.89 3.10 6.59
CA LEU A 76 -5.70 2.25 6.55
C LEU A 76 -5.83 1.18 7.63
N SER A 77 -5.60 -0.09 7.28
CA SER A 77 -5.50 -1.16 8.28
C SER A 77 -4.22 -1.03 9.11
N HIS A 78 -4.15 -1.79 10.19
CA HIS A 78 -2.86 -2.11 10.81
C HIS A 78 -1.95 -2.86 9.84
N LEU A 79 -0.67 -2.89 10.19
CA LEU A 79 0.40 -3.36 9.32
C LEU A 79 0.62 -4.86 9.47
N SER A 80 1.16 -5.43 8.41
CA SER A 80 1.74 -6.77 8.35
C SER A 80 3.22 -6.65 8.05
N ASP A 81 4.05 -7.24 8.90
CA ASP A 81 5.48 -7.43 8.71
C ASP A 81 5.83 -8.86 8.26
N ILE A 82 4.82 -9.69 7.99
CA ILE A 82 5.00 -11.06 7.54
C ILE A 82 5.72 -11.03 6.20
N GLN A 83 6.99 -11.42 6.20
CA GLN A 83 7.81 -11.45 4.99
C GLN A 83 7.35 -12.60 4.06
N GLY A 84 7.40 -12.33 2.76
CA GLY A 84 7.29 -13.33 1.71
C GLY A 84 8.54 -14.22 1.63
N SER A 85 8.56 -15.14 0.67
CA SER A 85 9.67 -16.08 0.45
C SER A 85 10.90 -15.47 -0.24
N GLY A 86 10.87 -14.18 -0.58
CA GLY A 86 11.97 -13.48 -1.25
C GLY A 86 13.14 -13.19 -0.31
N VAL A 87 14.31 -13.77 -0.59
CA VAL A 87 15.60 -13.43 0.04
C VAL A 87 16.34 -12.40 -0.82
N GLY A 88 17.02 -11.41 -0.20
CA GLY A 88 17.85 -10.44 -0.92
C GLY A 88 17.11 -9.16 -1.32
N ARG A 89 17.24 -8.70 -2.57
CA ARG A 89 16.65 -7.43 -3.09
C ARG A 89 15.19 -7.56 -3.55
N THR A 90 14.63 -8.77 -3.51
CA THR A 90 13.24 -9.10 -3.93
C THR A 90 12.30 -9.22 -2.73
N LYS A 91 12.57 -8.43 -1.68
CA LYS A 91 11.77 -8.44 -0.46
C LYS A 91 10.36 -8.06 -0.85
N SER A 92 9.41 -8.83 -0.34
CA SER A 92 8.00 -8.52 -0.44
C SER A 92 7.39 -8.87 0.89
N CYS A 93 6.52 -8.01 1.42
CA CYS A 93 5.61 -8.44 2.47
C CYS A 93 4.53 -9.33 1.86
N LEU A 94 4.11 -10.36 2.62
CA LEU A 94 2.97 -11.18 2.24
C LEU A 94 1.71 -10.34 2.41
N VAL A 95 1.13 -9.96 1.29
CA VAL A 95 0.02 -9.02 1.26
C VAL A 95 -1.19 -9.59 2.00
N PRO A 96 -1.73 -8.89 3.00
CA PRO A 96 -3.02 -9.22 3.59
C PRO A 96 -4.12 -9.27 2.53
N SER A 97 -5.12 -10.11 2.78
CA SER A 97 -6.29 -10.26 1.89
C SER A 97 -7.62 -10.01 2.61
N SER A 98 -7.60 -9.82 3.92
CA SER A 98 -8.77 -9.54 4.74
C SER A 98 -8.45 -8.57 5.88
N VAL A 99 -9.47 -7.82 6.29
CA VAL A 99 -9.42 -6.91 7.44
C VAL A 99 -10.40 -7.42 8.51
N ASP A 100 -10.00 -7.33 9.78
CA ASP A 100 -10.84 -7.51 10.96
C ASP A 100 -11.11 -6.12 11.57
N ASP A 101 -12.25 -5.54 11.20
CA ASP A 101 -12.70 -4.24 11.68
C ASP A 101 -14.18 -4.35 12.09
N PRO A 102 -14.47 -4.55 13.39
CA PRO A 102 -15.83 -4.72 13.87
C PRO A 102 -16.67 -3.43 13.81
N GLN A 103 -16.04 -2.26 13.62
CA GLN A 103 -16.74 -0.98 13.48
C GLN A 103 -17.17 -0.72 12.03
N HIS A 104 -16.44 -1.26 11.06
CA HIS A 104 -16.71 -1.10 9.63
C HIS A 104 -16.99 -2.45 8.95
N LEU A 105 -18.09 -3.10 9.34
CA LEU A 105 -18.51 -4.39 8.76
C LEU A 105 -18.82 -4.31 7.25
N ASP A 106 -18.95 -3.10 6.71
CA ASP A 106 -19.18 -2.81 5.30
C ASP A 106 -17.88 -2.49 4.53
N ALA A 107 -16.71 -2.74 5.12
CA ALA A 107 -15.41 -2.44 4.52
C ALA A 107 -15.24 -3.06 3.11
N ILE A 108 -15.06 -2.19 2.13
CA ILE A 108 -14.69 -2.55 0.76
C ILE A 108 -13.19 -2.39 0.62
N ILE A 109 -12.45 -3.50 0.47
CA ILE A 109 -11.00 -3.45 0.26
C ILE A 109 -10.70 -2.95 -1.16
N LEU A 110 -10.10 -1.77 -1.22
CA LEU A 110 -9.75 -1.07 -2.46
C LEU A 110 -8.30 -1.32 -2.86
N GLY A 111 -7.40 -1.53 -1.93
CA GLY A 111 -6.01 -1.56 -2.29
C GLY A 111 -5.09 -2.19 -1.29
N ARG A 112 -3.85 -2.30 -1.74
CA ARG A 112 -2.70 -2.73 -0.95
C ARG A 112 -1.79 -1.52 -0.83
N GLY A 113 -1.15 -1.36 0.31
CA GLY A 113 -0.07 -0.40 0.50
C GLY A 113 1.18 -1.12 0.97
N HIS A 114 2.34 -0.77 0.44
CA HIS A 114 3.61 -1.27 0.95
C HIS A 114 4.72 -0.23 0.93
N SER A 115 5.70 -0.39 1.82
CA SER A 115 6.90 0.44 1.81
C SER A 115 8.02 -0.18 0.99
N HIS A 116 8.73 0.62 0.21
CA HIS A 116 10.04 0.25 -0.32
C HIS A 116 11.14 0.83 0.59
N PRO A 117 12.08 0.01 1.09
CA PRO A 117 13.11 0.51 1.99
C PRO A 117 14.29 1.18 1.28
N HIS A 118 14.40 1.07 -0.04
CA HIS A 118 15.63 1.43 -0.77
C HIS A 118 15.43 2.15 -2.11
N ASN A 119 14.20 2.28 -2.62
CA ASN A 119 13.94 3.00 -3.87
C ASN A 119 12.48 3.49 -3.95
N ARG A 120 12.23 4.41 -4.88
CA ARG A 120 10.92 5.07 -5.11
C ARG A 120 10.01 4.32 -6.10
N ARG A 121 10.57 3.33 -6.79
CA ARG A 121 9.99 2.75 -8.00
C ARG A 121 9.20 1.52 -7.63
N PHE A 122 8.02 1.37 -8.21
CA PHE A 122 7.39 0.06 -8.24
C PHE A 122 8.33 -0.94 -8.93
N SER A 123 8.38 -2.16 -8.41
CA SER A 123 9.05 -3.26 -9.10
C SER A 123 8.18 -3.74 -10.27
N GLU A 124 8.77 -4.38 -11.28
CA GLU A 124 8.01 -5.03 -12.35
C GLU A 124 6.94 -6.00 -11.79
N PRO A 125 7.24 -6.87 -10.79
CA PRO A 125 6.22 -7.68 -10.14
C PRO A 125 5.06 -6.89 -9.50
N ASP A 126 5.28 -5.70 -8.97
CA ASP A 126 4.21 -4.86 -8.40
C ASP A 126 3.20 -4.43 -9.46
N LEU A 127 3.70 -4.13 -10.66
CA LEU A 127 2.95 -3.60 -11.79
C LEU A 127 2.40 -4.70 -12.72
N GLY A 128 2.95 -5.91 -12.63
CA GLY A 128 2.64 -7.04 -13.51
C GLY A 128 1.23 -7.62 -13.33
N GLU A 129 0.72 -8.23 -14.39
CA GLU A 129 -0.64 -8.78 -14.45
C GLU A 129 -0.87 -9.88 -13.41
N ALA A 130 0.17 -10.65 -13.06
CA ALA A 130 0.11 -11.69 -12.04
C ALA A 130 -0.25 -11.16 -10.63
N ARG A 131 -0.05 -9.87 -10.37
CA ARG A 131 -0.43 -9.21 -9.12
C ARG A 131 -1.67 -8.32 -9.27
N ARG A 132 -2.31 -8.30 -10.44
CA ARG A 132 -3.49 -7.47 -10.69
C ARG A 132 -4.65 -7.90 -9.80
N TRP A 133 -5.28 -6.93 -9.14
CA TRP A 133 -6.44 -7.19 -8.31
C TRP A 133 -7.75 -7.05 -9.09
N VAL A 134 -8.40 -8.17 -9.39
CA VAL A 134 -9.73 -8.22 -10.01
C VAL A 134 -10.86 -8.46 -8.99
N PRO A 135 -12.02 -7.80 -9.14
CA PRO A 135 -12.31 -6.72 -10.10
C PRO A 135 -11.50 -5.45 -9.76
N THR A 136 -11.18 -4.65 -10.79
CA THR A 136 -10.38 -3.42 -10.68
C THR A 136 -11.21 -2.18 -10.36
N ARG A 137 -12.54 -2.26 -10.56
CA ARG A 137 -13.52 -1.22 -10.22
C ARG A 137 -14.68 -1.87 -9.46
N ILE A 138 -15.22 -1.16 -8.49
CA ILE A 138 -16.33 -1.61 -7.64
C ILE A 138 -17.39 -0.50 -7.64
N ALA A 139 -18.61 -0.85 -8.04
CA ALA A 139 -19.74 0.05 -7.89
C ALA A 139 -20.31 -0.11 -6.47
N ASP A 140 -20.17 0.93 -5.64
CA ASP A 140 -20.79 0.95 -4.33
C ASP A 140 -22.25 1.39 -4.46
N ALA A 141 -23.18 0.46 -4.19
CA ALA A 141 -24.60 0.71 -4.33
C ALA A 141 -25.14 1.73 -3.31
N ARG A 142 -24.46 1.92 -2.17
CA ARG A 142 -24.91 2.84 -1.12
C ARG A 142 -24.64 4.30 -1.50
N THR A 143 -23.42 4.60 -1.94
CA THR A 143 -23.02 5.98 -2.26
C THR A 143 -23.13 6.30 -3.75
N GLY A 144 -23.32 5.29 -4.61
CA GLY A 144 -23.30 5.44 -6.07
C GLY A 144 -21.89 5.65 -6.65
N LYS A 145 -20.84 5.57 -5.82
CA LYS A 145 -19.45 5.76 -6.25
C LYS A 145 -18.93 4.56 -7.03
N VAL A 146 -18.12 4.83 -8.04
CA VAL A 146 -17.26 3.82 -8.66
C VAL A 146 -15.89 3.90 -8.00
N LEU A 147 -15.67 3.00 -7.06
CA LEU A 147 -14.40 2.87 -6.34
C LEU A 147 -13.40 2.13 -7.22
N ARG A 148 -12.14 2.57 -7.20
CA ARG A 148 -11.07 2.03 -8.04
C ARG A 148 -10.09 1.28 -7.16
N ARG A 149 -9.60 0.13 -7.63
CA ARG A 149 -8.56 -0.59 -6.94
C ARG A 149 -7.18 -0.06 -7.29
N GLU A 150 -6.38 0.17 -6.25
CA GLU A 150 -5.07 0.81 -6.35
C GLU A 150 -4.03 0.03 -5.55
N LEU A 151 -2.78 0.07 -6.00
CA LEU A 151 -1.61 -0.32 -5.22
C LEU A 151 -0.86 0.95 -4.81
N LEU A 152 -0.61 1.14 -3.52
CA LEU A 152 0.17 2.25 -3.00
C LEU A 152 1.58 1.81 -2.64
N LEU A 153 2.56 2.63 -3.00
CA LEU A 153 3.95 2.47 -2.60
C LEU A 153 4.41 3.69 -1.83
N PHE A 154 5.09 3.44 -0.72
CA PHE A 154 5.63 4.46 0.16
C PHE A 154 7.15 4.36 0.23
N TYR A 155 7.82 5.50 0.11
CA TYR A 155 9.27 5.58 0.22
C TYR A 155 9.66 6.78 1.07
N ARG A 156 10.61 6.61 1.98
CA ARG A 156 11.21 7.71 2.74
C ARG A 156 12.56 8.06 2.16
N GLU A 157 12.70 9.32 1.77
CA GLU A 157 13.94 9.92 1.32
C GLU A 157 14.98 9.96 2.45
N GLN A 158 16.26 10.02 2.10
CA GLN A 158 17.33 10.20 3.08
C GLN A 158 17.20 11.51 3.86
N ALA A 159 16.70 12.57 3.23
CA ALA A 159 16.42 13.85 3.87
C ALA A 159 15.15 13.82 4.75
N GLY A 160 14.44 12.68 4.78
CA GLY A 160 13.33 12.42 5.68
C GLY A 160 11.95 12.65 5.07
N GLU A 161 11.85 13.24 3.88
CA GLU A 161 10.56 13.40 3.20
C GLU A 161 9.96 12.05 2.84
N CYS A 162 8.64 11.94 2.98
CA CYS A 162 7.92 10.74 2.56
C CYS A 162 7.28 10.97 1.19
N ARG A 163 7.41 9.98 0.30
CA ARG A 163 6.90 9.98 -1.06
C ARG A 163 5.92 8.84 -1.24
N SER A 164 4.74 9.16 -1.78
CA SER A 164 3.69 8.20 -2.07
C SER A 164 3.47 8.11 -3.57
N TYR A 165 3.34 6.89 -4.06
CA TYR A 165 3.00 6.58 -5.44
C TYR A 165 1.80 5.65 -5.45
N LYS A 166 1.03 5.70 -6.53
CA LYS A 166 -0.04 4.75 -6.77
C LYS A 166 0.07 4.11 -8.14
N TYR A 167 -0.40 2.88 -8.24
CA TYR A 167 -0.70 2.20 -9.48
C TYR A 167 -2.19 1.87 -9.52
N ASP A 168 -2.89 2.39 -10.53
CA ASP A 168 -4.30 2.11 -10.77
C ASP A 168 -4.44 0.83 -11.61
N TYR A 169 -5.06 -0.22 -11.04
CA TYR A 169 -5.15 -1.51 -11.73
C TYR A 169 -6.07 -1.53 -12.95
N ALA A 170 -6.99 -0.56 -13.08
CA ALA A 170 -7.96 -0.54 -14.15
C ALA A 170 -7.45 0.23 -15.37
N ASP A 171 -6.79 1.37 -15.17
CA ASP A 171 -6.21 2.19 -16.25
C ASP A 171 -4.73 1.86 -16.50
N ARG A 172 -4.10 1.08 -15.61
CA ARG A 172 -2.68 0.75 -15.63
C ARG A 172 -1.77 1.99 -15.59
N VAL A 173 -2.19 3.01 -14.86
CA VAL A 173 -1.47 4.29 -14.73
C VAL A 173 -0.74 4.34 -13.40
N VAL A 174 0.50 4.82 -13.42
CA VAL A 174 1.28 5.16 -12.24
C VAL A 174 1.23 6.66 -12.01
N ALA A 175 0.99 7.08 -10.78
CA ALA A 175 0.95 8.48 -10.39
C ALA A 175 1.76 8.72 -9.10
N ALA A 176 2.38 9.91 -9.00
CA ALA A 176 3.04 10.40 -7.81
C ALA A 176 2.10 11.34 -7.04
N LEU A 177 2.12 11.28 -5.71
CA LEU A 177 1.42 12.25 -4.88
C LEU A 177 2.27 13.54 -4.78
N ARG A 178 1.76 14.64 -5.32
CA ARG A 178 2.40 15.96 -5.29
C ARG A 178 1.38 16.99 -4.79
N ASP A 179 1.73 17.73 -3.75
CA ASP A 179 0.89 18.77 -3.15
C ASP A 179 -0.55 18.32 -2.87
N GLY A 180 -0.71 17.08 -2.39
CA GLY A 180 -2.02 16.48 -2.07
C GLY A 180 -2.81 15.97 -3.28
N VAL A 181 -2.23 15.99 -4.49
CA VAL A 181 -2.88 15.59 -5.73
C VAL A 181 -2.10 14.47 -6.42
N TRP A 182 -2.80 13.52 -7.01
CA TRP A 182 -2.20 12.47 -7.83
C TRP A 182 -1.84 13.01 -9.22
N VAL A 183 -0.54 13.07 -9.52
CA VAL A 183 -0.01 13.48 -10.83
C VAL A 183 0.42 12.23 -11.61
N PRO A 184 -0.21 11.89 -12.74
CA PRO A 184 0.20 10.78 -13.58
C PRO A 184 1.65 10.96 -14.07
N ILE A 185 2.48 9.93 -13.91
CA ILE A 185 3.88 9.95 -14.33
C ILE A 185 4.21 8.90 -15.39
N GLY A 186 3.34 7.91 -15.60
CA GLY A 186 3.54 6.89 -16.63
C GLY A 186 2.44 5.85 -16.68
N SER A 187 2.57 4.92 -17.62
CA SER A 187 1.64 3.81 -17.82
C SER A 187 2.35 2.49 -18.03
N VAL A 188 1.74 1.41 -17.54
CA VAL A 188 2.28 0.04 -17.69
C VAL A 188 1.89 -0.52 -19.05
N ASN A 189 2.87 -0.78 -19.90
CA ASN A 189 2.69 -1.10 -21.32
C ASN A 189 2.61 -2.60 -21.64
N ASN A 190 2.93 -3.46 -20.67
CA ASN A 190 2.92 -4.92 -20.85
C ASN A 190 2.53 -5.66 -19.57
N ASP A 191 2.28 -6.97 -19.68
CA ASP A 191 1.84 -7.82 -18.58
C ASP A 191 2.95 -8.12 -17.56
N GLN A 192 4.22 -7.87 -17.90
CA GLN A 192 5.36 -8.03 -17.01
C GLN A 192 5.50 -6.86 -16.02
N GLY A 193 4.80 -5.73 -16.25
CA GLY A 193 4.87 -4.57 -15.38
C GLY A 193 5.86 -3.51 -15.83
N LEU A 194 6.29 -3.53 -17.09
CA LEU A 194 7.14 -2.47 -17.65
C LEU A 194 6.34 -1.17 -17.75
N ILE A 195 6.93 -0.08 -17.25
CA ILE A 195 6.36 1.26 -17.24
C ILE A 195 7.06 2.15 -18.28
N ASP A 196 6.26 2.84 -19.08
CA ASP A 196 6.69 4.00 -19.87
C ASP A 196 6.35 5.27 -19.11
N LEU A 197 7.35 6.07 -18.76
CA LEU A 197 7.15 7.38 -18.15
C LEU A 197 6.70 8.38 -19.22
N TYR A 198 5.81 9.29 -18.83
CA TYR A 198 5.38 10.39 -19.68
C TYR A 198 6.48 11.44 -19.85
N ASP A 199 6.44 12.19 -20.94
CA ASP A 199 7.43 13.22 -21.24
C ASP A 199 7.55 14.24 -20.09
N GLY A 200 8.78 14.43 -19.60
CA GLY A 200 9.08 15.32 -18.49
C GLY A 200 8.61 14.85 -17.12
N GLN A 201 8.12 13.61 -17.00
CA GLN A 201 7.76 12.99 -15.72
C GLN A 201 8.82 12.00 -15.25
N ASP A 202 8.99 11.91 -13.94
CA ASP A 202 9.87 10.94 -13.28
C ASP A 202 9.33 10.62 -11.87
N TRP A 203 9.97 9.67 -11.21
CA TRP A 203 9.81 9.33 -9.80
C TRP A 203 10.32 10.41 -8.85
N THR A 204 10.96 11.47 -9.37
CA THR A 204 11.40 12.60 -8.57
C THR A 204 10.34 13.72 -8.59
N PRO A 205 10.28 14.56 -7.55
CA PRO A 205 9.36 15.70 -7.49
C PRO A 205 9.59 16.71 -8.61
#